data_AF-A0ABD2YFP1-F1
#
_entry.id   AF-A0ABD2YFP1-F1
#
_cell.length_a   1.000
_cell.length_b   1.000
_cell.length_c   1.000
_cell.angle_alpha   90.00
_cell.angle_beta   90.00
_cell.angle_gamma   90.00
#
_symmetry.space_group_name_H-M   'P 1'
#
loop_
_entity.id
_entity.type
_entity.pdbx_description
1 polymer ?
#
loop_
_entity_poly.entity_id
_entity_poly.type
_entity_poly.pdbx_seq_one_letter_code
_entity_poly.pdbx_strand_id
1 'polypeptide(L)'
;MENRQESIESTMKDLTDKYDHVVAYMAQLTQSLLNLSKEKGVSESLKSPRSGEVSIGSKHGEPSRSNQSQIDLRGGHKFPKIDFPNFDGMNPREWIRKAERYFQLHGIEKEQQVAVAELYLQGKADVWFQGFANGRERITWEEFSQIQLTNQC
;
A
#
# COMPACT_ATOMS: atom_id res chain seq x y z
N MET A 1 43.90 -3.77 -6.70
CA MET A 1 42.90 -3.29 -5.73
C MET A 1 41.81 -2.47 -6.43
N GLU A 2 42.04 -1.99 -7.66
CA GLU A 2 41.07 -1.22 -8.45
C GLU A 2 39.74 -1.94 -8.74
N ASN A 3 39.75 -3.24 -9.04
CA ASN A 3 38.54 -3.95 -9.47
C ASN A 3 37.42 -3.96 -8.39
N ARG A 4 37.78 -3.93 -7.10
CA ARG A 4 36.79 -3.81 -6.01
C ARG A 4 36.20 -2.40 -5.90
N GLN A 5 37.01 -1.38 -6.21
CA GLN A 5 36.57 0.02 -6.18
C GLN A 5 35.59 0.31 -7.33
N GLU A 6 35.92 -0.15 -8.54
CA GLU A 6 35.04 -0.04 -9.72
C GLU A 6 33.69 -0.75 -9.51
N SER A 7 33.71 -1.91 -8.86
CA SER A 7 32.48 -2.65 -8.51
C SER A 7 31.59 -1.86 -7.53
N ILE A 8 32.19 -1.18 -6.55
CA ILE A 8 31.45 -0.38 -5.57
C ILE A 8 30.86 0.88 -6.25
N GLU A 9 31.61 1.53 -7.13
CA GLU A 9 31.13 2.70 -7.88
C GLU A 9 29.99 2.34 -8.83
N SER A 10 30.10 1.20 -9.51
CA SER A 10 29.04 0.66 -10.37
C SER A 10 27.74 0.39 -9.58
N THR A 11 27.85 -0.26 -8.42
CA THR A 11 26.68 -0.53 -7.57
C THR A 11 26.06 0.74 -6.98
N MET A 12 26.87 1.75 -6.62
CA MET A 12 26.36 3.05 -6.19
C MET A 12 25.63 3.80 -7.30
N LYS A 13 26.11 3.70 -8.54
CA LYS A 13 25.44 4.30 -9.70
C LYS A 13 24.11 3.62 -9.99
N ASP A 14 24.08 2.29 -10.02
CA ASP A 14 22.84 1.52 -10.21
C ASP A 14 21.79 1.82 -9.13
N LEU A 15 22.24 2.03 -7.89
CA LEU A 15 21.36 2.44 -6.79
C LEU A 15 20.81 3.87 -6.99
N THR A 16 21.64 4.78 -7.50
CA THR A 16 21.24 6.16 -7.80
C THR A 16 20.20 6.19 -8.91
N ASP A 17 20.44 5.46 -10.00
CA ASP A 17 19.51 5.38 -11.13
C ASP A 17 18.16 4.78 -10.73
N LYS A 18 18.17 3.76 -9.84
CA LYS A 18 16.94 3.19 -9.26
C LYS A 18 16.21 4.19 -8.37
N TYR A 19 16.94 5.01 -7.62
CA TYR A 19 16.34 6.06 -6.78
C TYR A 19 15.69 7.16 -7.63
N ASP A 20 16.37 7.63 -8.67
CA ASP A 20 15.84 8.63 -9.60
C ASP A 20 14.55 8.16 -10.28
N HIS A 21 14.49 6.87 -10.65
CA HIS A 21 13.28 6.28 -11.20
C HIS A 21 12.10 6.30 -10.22
N VAL A 22 12.35 5.97 -8.94
CA VAL A 22 11.34 6.02 -7.89
C VAL A 22 10.89 7.46 -7.63
N VAL A 23 11.80 8.43 -7.60
CA VAL A 23 11.47 9.85 -7.45
C VAL A 23 10.57 10.33 -8.60
N ALA A 24 10.87 9.92 -9.84
CA ALA A 24 10.03 10.23 -10.99
C ALA A 24 8.62 9.63 -10.85
N TYR A 25 8.52 8.37 -10.42
CA TYR A 25 7.23 7.72 -10.15
C TYR A 25 6.44 8.42 -9.04
N MET A 26 7.11 8.81 -7.95
CA MET A 26 6.51 9.56 -6.83
C MET A 26 6.01 10.95 -7.26
N ALA A 27 6.74 11.63 -8.15
CA ALA A 27 6.31 12.90 -8.72
C ALA A 27 5.03 12.72 -9.56
N GLN A 28 4.95 11.67 -10.37
CA GLN A 28 3.77 11.34 -11.17
C GLN A 28 2.55 11.01 -10.30
N LEU A 29 2.74 10.24 -9.23
CA LEU A 29 1.67 9.94 -8.26
C LEU A 29 1.17 11.20 -7.55
N THR A 30 2.08 12.07 -7.12
CA THR A 30 1.74 13.33 -6.45
C THR A 30 0.91 14.24 -7.37
N GLN A 31 1.31 14.35 -8.64
CA GLN A 31 0.54 15.11 -9.64
C GLN A 31 -0.86 14.52 -9.86
N SER A 32 -0.98 13.19 -9.90
CA SER A 32 -2.27 12.51 -10.05
C SER A 32 -3.22 12.80 -8.87
N LEU A 33 -2.70 12.80 -7.63
CA LEU A 33 -3.49 13.16 -6.44
C LEU A 33 -3.94 14.62 -6.43
N LEU A 34 -3.07 15.55 -6.84
CA LEU A 34 -3.44 16.97 -6.95
C LEU A 34 -4.50 17.21 -8.02
N ASN A 35 -4.43 16.50 -9.15
CA ASN A 35 -5.44 16.59 -10.21
C ASN A 35 -6.81 16.07 -9.76
N LEU A 36 -6.84 15.01 -8.95
CA LEU A 36 -8.09 14.51 -8.34
C LEU A 36 -8.72 15.52 -7.37
N SER A 37 -7.92 16.35 -6.70
CA SER A 37 -8.43 17.43 -5.85
C SER A 37 -9.10 18.55 -6.66
N LYS A 38 -8.70 18.76 -7.92
CA LYS A 38 -9.32 19.78 -8.79
C LYS A 38 -10.70 19.34 -9.28
N GLU A 39 -10.93 18.04 -9.48
CA GLU A 39 -12.23 17.55 -9.98
C GLU A 39 -13.36 17.55 -8.94
N LYS A 40 -13.06 17.66 -7.63
CA LYS A 40 -14.08 17.79 -6.57
C LYS A 40 -14.43 19.24 -6.18
N GLY A 41 -13.95 20.23 -6.93
CA GLY A 41 -14.22 21.65 -6.66
C GLY A 41 -15.42 22.22 -7.42
N VAL A 42 -16.66 21.85 -7.07
CA VAL A 42 -17.85 22.67 -7.35
C VAL A 42 -18.38 23.22 -6.05
N SER A 43 -18.00 24.47 -5.74
CA SER A 43 -18.85 25.53 -5.19
C SER A 43 -17.97 26.68 -4.68
N GLU A 44 -17.34 27.40 -5.61
CA GLU A 44 -16.81 28.74 -5.33
C GLU A 44 -17.95 29.74 -5.62
N SER A 45 -18.65 30.19 -4.56
CA SER A 45 -19.60 31.29 -4.66
C SER A 45 -18.88 32.60 -4.31
N LEU A 46 -18.81 33.49 -5.30
CA LEU A 46 -18.12 34.76 -5.23
C LEU A 46 -18.97 35.86 -4.57
N LYS A 47 -18.29 36.57 -3.66
CA LYS A 47 -18.37 38.03 -3.32
C LYS A 47 -19.52 38.57 -2.48
N SER A 48 -19.13 39.24 -1.38
CA SER A 48 -19.19 40.71 -1.27
C SER A 48 -18.46 41.22 0.01
N PRO A 49 -17.67 42.31 -0.04
CA PRO A 49 -17.16 42.98 1.15
C PRO A 49 -18.03 44.20 1.50
N ARG A 50 -18.49 44.31 2.75
CA ARG A 50 -18.95 45.59 3.31
C ARG A 50 -18.65 45.67 4.80
N SER A 51 -17.98 46.76 5.15
CA SER A 51 -17.50 47.20 6.45
C SER A 51 -18.62 47.54 7.45
N GLY A 52 -18.34 47.40 8.75
CA GLY A 52 -19.19 47.91 9.84
C GLY A 52 -18.92 47.26 11.21
N GLU A 53 -17.92 47.79 11.92
CA GLU A 53 -17.82 48.05 13.37
C GLU A 53 -18.60 47.29 14.48
N VAL A 54 -17.86 47.04 15.59
CA VAL A 54 -18.23 47.09 17.03
C VAL A 54 -18.48 45.77 17.82
N SER A 55 -17.44 45.40 18.58
CA SER A 55 -17.36 45.12 20.04
C SER A 55 -17.97 43.89 20.75
N ILE A 56 -17.08 43.32 21.59
CA ILE A 56 -17.24 42.70 22.93
C ILE A 56 -17.60 41.20 23.03
N GLY A 57 -16.72 40.46 23.74
CA GLY A 57 -17.16 39.39 24.64
C GLY A 57 -16.32 38.11 24.68
N SER A 58 -15.44 38.00 25.67
CA SER A 58 -14.72 36.78 26.08
C SER A 58 -15.63 35.57 26.35
N LYS A 59 -15.13 34.34 26.16
CA LYS A 59 -14.78 33.38 27.24
C LYS A 59 -14.42 31.97 26.74
N HIS A 60 -13.35 31.48 27.36
CA HIS A 60 -12.78 30.13 27.50
C HIS A 60 -13.70 28.89 27.36
N GLY A 61 -13.10 27.79 26.87
CA GLY A 61 -13.57 26.44 27.13
C GLY A 61 -12.96 25.35 26.24
N GLU A 62 -11.71 24.95 26.50
CA GLU A 62 -11.25 23.56 26.24
C GLU A 62 -11.91 22.62 27.27
N PRO A 63 -12.14 21.33 26.95
CA PRO A 63 -11.11 20.31 27.25
C PRO A 63 -10.94 19.20 26.18
N SER A 64 -9.68 18.81 25.95
CA SER A 64 -9.08 17.45 26.11
C SER A 64 -9.98 16.22 25.87
N ARG A 65 -9.55 15.08 25.31
CA ARG A 65 -8.25 14.51 24.93
C ARG A 65 -8.58 13.09 24.43
N SER A 66 -7.91 12.61 23.40
CA SER A 66 -7.43 11.22 23.37
C SER A 66 -6.25 11.12 22.41
N ASN A 67 -5.08 11.43 22.97
CA ASN A 67 -3.78 11.12 22.43
C ASN A 67 -3.67 9.59 22.28
N GLN A 68 -3.38 9.11 21.08
CA GLN A 68 -2.64 7.86 20.93
C GLN A 68 -1.42 8.10 20.04
N SER A 69 -0.36 8.54 20.74
CA SER A 69 1.07 8.34 20.46
C SER A 69 1.48 8.13 18.99
N GLN A 70 1.69 9.26 18.34
CA GLN A 70 2.66 9.50 17.29
C GLN A 70 4.02 8.90 17.69
N ILE A 71 4.36 7.72 17.16
CA ILE A 71 5.74 7.27 17.07
C ILE A 71 6.27 7.77 15.72
N ASP A 72 6.69 9.02 15.69
CA ASP A 72 7.45 9.56 14.58
C ASP A 72 8.89 9.07 14.65
N LEU A 73 9.14 7.95 13.99
CA LEU A 73 10.49 7.56 13.57
C LEU A 73 10.68 7.95 12.10
N ARG A 74 11.31 9.12 11.93
CA ARG A 74 12.22 9.53 10.86
C ARG A 74 12.17 8.74 9.53
N GLY A 75 11.74 9.43 8.47
CA GLY A 75 12.51 9.47 7.21
C GLY A 75 12.45 8.30 6.23
N GLY A 76 11.51 7.36 6.36
CA GLY A 76 11.21 6.41 5.27
C GLY A 76 10.04 6.90 4.45
N HIS A 77 10.09 6.82 3.12
CA HIS A 77 8.91 6.96 2.27
C HIS A 77 7.84 5.99 2.78
N LYS A 78 6.88 6.51 3.56
CA LYS A 78 5.71 5.75 3.99
C LYS A 78 4.85 5.60 2.75
N PHE A 79 5.13 4.57 1.94
CA PHE A 79 4.09 3.99 1.11
C PHE A 79 2.85 3.86 2.00
N PRO A 80 1.65 4.17 1.49
CA PRO A 80 0.44 3.85 2.23
C PRO A 80 0.59 2.42 2.71
N LYS A 81 0.40 2.18 4.01
CA LYS A 81 0.43 0.83 4.54
C LYS A 81 -0.78 0.13 3.93
N ILE A 82 -0.57 -0.50 2.79
CA ILE A 82 -1.56 -1.33 2.11
C ILE A 82 -1.52 -2.62 2.90
N ASP A 83 -2.64 -2.98 3.51
CA ASP A 83 -2.77 -4.27 4.17
C ASP A 83 -3.01 -5.36 3.13
N PHE A 84 -2.51 -6.56 3.41
CA PHE A 84 -2.78 -7.71 2.55
C PHE A 84 -4.27 -8.09 2.65
N PRO A 85 -4.96 -8.36 1.53
CA PRO A 85 -6.40 -8.64 1.55
C PRO A 85 -6.70 -10.00 2.21
N ASN A 86 -7.68 -10.04 3.13
CA ASN A 86 -8.22 -11.29 3.65
C ASN A 86 -9.04 -12.05 2.60
N PHE A 87 -9.09 -13.38 2.72
CA PHE A 87 -9.85 -14.25 1.82
C PHE A 87 -10.62 -15.32 2.57
N ASP A 88 -11.95 -15.28 2.46
CA ASP A 88 -12.88 -16.24 3.04
C ASP A 88 -13.33 -17.33 2.05
N GLY A 89 -12.85 -17.26 0.81
CA GLY A 89 -13.28 -18.12 -0.30
C GLY A 89 -14.15 -17.40 -1.33
N MET A 90 -14.56 -16.15 -1.12
CA MET A 90 -15.40 -15.41 -2.09
C MET A 90 -14.56 -14.63 -3.11
N ASN A 91 -14.98 -14.62 -4.37
CA ASN A 91 -14.36 -13.82 -5.45
C ASN A 91 -12.83 -13.99 -5.59
N PRO A 92 -12.31 -15.22 -5.76
CA PRO A 92 -10.88 -15.55 -5.82
C PRO A 92 -10.17 -14.77 -6.92
N ARG A 93 -10.84 -14.51 -8.05
CA ARG A 93 -10.27 -13.71 -9.13
C ARG A 93 -9.93 -12.28 -8.71
N GLU A 94 -10.81 -11.66 -7.92
CA GLU A 94 -10.55 -10.32 -7.41
C GLU A 94 -9.46 -10.34 -6.33
N TRP A 95 -9.51 -11.33 -5.44
CA TRP A 95 -8.54 -11.47 -4.38
C TRP A 95 -7.12 -11.76 -4.91
N ILE A 96 -6.97 -12.70 -5.87
CA ILE A 96 -5.70 -13.00 -6.55
C ILE A 96 -5.13 -11.73 -7.17
N ARG A 97 -5.93 -10.95 -7.90
CA ARG A 97 -5.48 -9.69 -8.51
C ARG A 97 -4.97 -8.68 -7.48
N LYS A 98 -5.62 -8.59 -6.30
CA LYS A 98 -5.20 -7.71 -5.20
C LYS A 98 -3.91 -8.24 -4.54
N ALA A 99 -3.81 -9.54 -4.31
CA ALA A 99 -2.63 -10.20 -3.76
C ALA A 99 -1.41 -10.05 -4.68
N GLU A 100 -1.56 -10.26 -5.99
CA GLU A 100 -0.48 -10.05 -6.97
C GLU A 100 0.03 -8.60 -6.97
N ARG A 101 -0.89 -7.63 -6.88
CA ARG A 101 -0.51 -6.22 -6.77
C ARG A 101 0.23 -5.94 -5.47
N TYR A 102 -0.20 -6.55 -4.36
CA TYR A 102 0.51 -6.45 -3.09
C TYR A 102 1.94 -7.01 -3.20
N PHE A 103 2.11 -8.20 -3.76
CA PHE A 103 3.44 -8.82 -3.91
C PHE A 103 4.38 -7.96 -4.75
N GLN A 104 3.88 -7.37 -5.84
CA GLN A 104 4.67 -6.45 -6.68
C GLN A 104 5.08 -5.19 -5.94
N LEU A 105 4.17 -4.58 -5.16
CA LEU A 105 4.45 -3.35 -4.42
C LEU A 105 5.42 -3.56 -3.25
N HIS A 106 5.35 -4.73 -2.61
CA HIS A 106 6.17 -5.08 -1.46
C HIS A 106 7.44 -5.88 -1.83
N GLY A 107 7.65 -6.19 -3.11
CA GLY A 107 8.82 -6.95 -3.56
C GLY A 107 8.89 -8.38 -3.02
N ILE A 108 7.74 -9.04 -2.84
CA ILE A 108 7.68 -10.39 -2.28
C ILE A 108 8.13 -11.41 -3.34
N GLU A 109 9.17 -12.18 -3.02
CA GLU A 109 9.71 -13.25 -3.86
C GLU A 109 8.67 -14.35 -4.11
N LYS A 110 8.69 -14.98 -5.29
CA LYS A 110 7.70 -15.98 -5.72
C LYS A 110 7.56 -17.13 -4.73
N GLU A 111 8.69 -17.57 -4.16
CA GLU A 111 8.80 -18.60 -3.13
C GLU A 111 8.01 -18.27 -1.86
N GLN A 112 7.85 -16.98 -1.55
CA GLN A 112 7.23 -16.49 -0.31
C GLN A 112 5.76 -16.10 -0.51
N GLN A 113 5.29 -15.93 -1.75
CA GLN A 113 3.93 -15.44 -2.04
C GLN A 113 2.84 -16.31 -1.42
N VAL A 114 2.96 -17.64 -1.56
CA VAL A 114 1.99 -18.58 -0.99
C VAL A 114 2.03 -18.57 0.54
N ALA A 115 3.22 -18.53 1.13
CA ALA A 115 3.38 -18.46 2.59
C ALA A 115 2.79 -17.17 3.17
N VAL A 116 2.94 -16.04 2.46
CA VAL A 116 2.28 -14.79 2.85
C VAL A 116 0.77 -14.91 2.71
N ALA A 117 0.28 -15.46 1.59
CA ALA A 117 -1.15 -15.57 1.33
C ALA A 117 -1.89 -16.48 2.33
N GLU A 118 -1.25 -17.58 2.75
CA GLU A 118 -1.76 -18.52 3.77
C GLU A 118 -2.18 -17.80 5.05
N LEU A 119 -1.39 -16.82 5.50
CA LEU A 119 -1.65 -16.07 6.75
C LEU A 119 -2.95 -15.26 6.72
N TYR A 120 -3.51 -15.01 5.54
CA TYR A 120 -4.70 -14.18 5.35
C TYR A 120 -5.91 -14.98 4.82
N LEU A 121 -5.77 -16.29 4.71
CA LEU A 121 -6.90 -17.19 4.47
C LEU A 121 -7.76 -17.28 5.73
N GLN A 122 -9.08 -17.34 5.55
CA GLN A 122 -10.05 -17.41 6.62
C GLN A 122 -11.16 -18.40 6.30
N GLY A 123 -11.75 -18.98 7.34
CA GLY A 123 -12.93 -19.83 7.23
C GLY A 123 -12.71 -21.03 6.30
N LYS A 124 -13.55 -21.14 5.27
CA LYS A 124 -13.52 -22.29 4.34
C LYS A 124 -12.25 -22.34 3.49
N ALA A 125 -11.68 -21.18 3.17
CA ALA A 125 -10.46 -21.11 2.37
C ALA A 125 -9.23 -21.64 3.12
N ASP A 126 -9.14 -21.36 4.42
CA ASP A 126 -8.08 -21.85 5.30
C ASP A 126 -8.15 -23.38 5.44
N VAL A 127 -9.33 -23.92 5.76
CA VAL A 127 -9.54 -25.38 5.87
C VAL A 127 -9.19 -26.10 4.56
N TRP A 128 -9.59 -25.54 3.42
CA TRP A 128 -9.23 -26.07 2.11
C TRP A 128 -7.71 -26.07 1.91
N PHE A 129 -7.03 -24.97 2.26
CA PHE A 129 -5.59 -24.84 2.05
C PHE A 129 -4.80 -25.84 2.89
N GLN A 130 -5.20 -26.07 4.14
CA GLN A 130 -4.57 -27.09 4.99
C GLN A 130 -4.65 -28.49 4.37
N GLY A 131 -5.80 -28.85 3.78
CA GLY A 131 -5.96 -30.12 3.06
C GLY A 131 -5.16 -30.15 1.75
N PHE A 132 -5.10 -29.04 1.04
CA PHE A 132 -4.38 -28.89 -0.23
C PHE A 132 -2.85 -28.96 -0.04
N ALA A 133 -2.34 -28.33 1.01
CA ALA A 133 -0.91 -28.28 1.36
C ALA A 133 -0.41 -29.57 2.02
N ASN A 134 -1.31 -30.39 2.56
CA ASN A 134 -0.95 -31.65 3.17
C ASN A 134 -0.20 -32.58 2.19
N GLY A 135 1.05 -32.92 2.51
CA GLY A 135 1.91 -33.77 1.68
C GLY A 135 2.56 -33.08 0.48
N ARG A 136 2.43 -31.76 0.32
CA ARG A 136 3.14 -30.98 -0.71
C ARG A 136 4.32 -30.24 -0.10
N GLU A 137 5.52 -30.47 -0.62
CA GLU A 137 6.75 -29.85 -0.11
C GLU A 137 6.90 -28.39 -0.60
N ARG A 138 6.37 -28.07 -1.79
CA ARG A 138 6.37 -26.74 -2.37
C ARG A 138 5.10 -26.52 -3.17
N ILE A 139 4.45 -25.37 -2.94
CA ILE A 139 3.32 -24.88 -3.74
C ILE A 139 3.76 -23.55 -4.34
N THR A 140 3.67 -23.44 -5.66
CA THR A 140 3.91 -22.16 -6.34
C THR A 140 2.64 -21.30 -6.35
N TRP A 141 2.82 -19.99 -6.44
CA TRP A 141 1.69 -19.06 -6.54
C TRP A 141 0.83 -19.35 -7.78
N GLU A 142 1.46 -19.73 -8.88
CA GLU A 142 0.80 -20.10 -10.12
C GLU A 142 -0.12 -21.32 -9.94
N GLU A 143 0.33 -22.38 -9.26
CA GLU A 143 -0.51 -23.55 -8.97
C GLU A 143 -1.64 -23.20 -8.02
N PHE A 144 -1.34 -22.44 -6.96
CA PHE A 144 -2.33 -22.04 -5.96
C PHE A 144 -3.45 -21.18 -6.59
N SER A 145 -3.09 -20.16 -7.37
CA SER A 145 -4.04 -19.26 -8.03
C SER A 145 -4.90 -19.97 -9.08
N GLN A 146 -4.33 -20.89 -9.86
CA GLN A 146 -5.09 -21.69 -10.83
C GLN A 146 -6.13 -22.57 -10.16
N ILE A 147 -5.76 -23.25 -9.07
CA ILE A 147 -6.67 -24.16 -8.38
C ILE A 147 -7.77 -23.38 -7.66
N GLN A 148 -7.47 -22.23 -7.07
CA GLN A 148 -8.46 -21.33 -6.48
C GLN A 148 -9.50 -20.84 -7.50
N LEU A 149 -9.07 -20.57 -8.75
CA LEU A 149 -9.98 -20.20 -9.82
C LEU A 149 -10.84 -21.38 -10.32
N THR A 150 -10.32 -22.60 -10.22
CA THR A 150 -11.00 -23.81 -10.74
C THR A 150 -12.08 -24.33 -9.78
N ASN A 151 -11.89 -24.17 -8.47
CA ASN A 151 -12.87 -24.61 -7.46
C ASN A 151 -14.15 -23.76 -7.39
N GLN A 152 -14.33 -22.78 -8.29
CA GLN A 152 -15.54 -21.94 -8.39
C GLN A 152 -16.34 -22.13 -9.67
N CYS A 153 -15.92 -23.04 -10.55
CA CYS A 153 -16.71 -23.46 -11.71
C CYS A 153 -17.65 -24.62 -11.35
#